data_AF-A0AAE1BAR5-F1
#
_entry.id   AF-A0AAE1BAR5-F1
#
_cell.length_a   1.000
_cell.length_b   1.000
_cell.length_c   1.000
_cell.angle_alpha   90.00
_cell.angle_beta   90.00
_cell.angle_gamma   90.00
#
_symmetry.space_group_name_H-M   'P 1'
#
loop_
_entity.id
_entity.type
_entity.pdbx_description
1 polymer ?
#
loop_
_entity_poly.entity_id
_entity_poly.type
_entity_poly.pdbx_seq_one_letter_code
_entity_poly.pdbx_strand_id
1 'polypeptide(L)'
;MAASSTVNITISFLAGNRENISHSIASENGEISYPGLLRSIGFVQEKCNQVLTKVIEDEKSKRANLKLGLKDSSPSGNPSDDEQGDDDDEDEDDDDDDITNTEPPEKKHKT
;
A
#
# COMPACT_ATOMS: atom_id res chain seq x y z
N MET A 1 20.07 24.91 -24.44
CA MET A 1 19.60 23.63 -23.89
C MET A 1 18.57 23.95 -22.84
N ALA A 2 17.39 23.32 -22.86
CA ALA A 2 16.44 23.47 -21.76
C ALA A 2 17.03 22.79 -20.52
N ALA A 3 17.14 23.50 -19.40
CA ALA A 3 17.51 22.88 -18.15
C ALA A 3 16.34 21.98 -17.70
N SER A 4 16.65 20.82 -17.13
CA SER A 4 15.66 19.95 -16.50
C SER A 4 16.13 19.58 -15.11
N SER A 5 15.19 19.54 -14.17
CA SER A 5 15.44 19.03 -12.83
C SER A 5 14.72 17.71 -12.67
N THR A 6 15.18 16.88 -11.75
CA THR A 6 14.66 15.52 -11.58
C THR A 6 14.36 15.27 -10.12
N VAL A 7 13.17 14.75 -9.84
CA VAL A 7 12.82 14.17 -8.54
C VAL A 7 13.19 12.69 -8.60
N ASN A 8 13.98 12.21 -7.63
CA ASN A 8 14.48 10.85 -7.59
C ASN A 8 14.28 10.28 -6.18
N ILE A 9 13.67 9.10 -6.09
CA ILE A 9 13.63 8.26 -4.90
C ILE A 9 14.37 6.96 -5.21
N THR A 10 15.25 6.55 -4.30
CA THR A 10 15.92 5.25 -4.34
C THR A 10 15.49 4.41 -3.16
N ILE A 11 14.90 3.24 -3.43
CA ILE A 11 14.51 2.25 -2.43
C ILE A 11 15.60 1.19 -2.40
N SER A 12 16.20 0.97 -1.22
CA SER A 12 17.19 -0.10 -1.02
C SER A 12 16.56 -1.20 -0.18
N PHE A 13 16.57 -2.42 -0.71
CA PHE A 13 16.02 -3.60 -0.03
C PHE A 13 17.11 -4.35 0.72
N LEU A 14 16.72 -5.09 1.76
CA LEU A 14 17.65 -5.88 2.58
C LEU A 14 18.34 -7.00 1.79
N ALA A 15 17.71 -7.49 0.72
CA ALA A 15 18.33 -8.45 -0.22
C ALA A 15 19.42 -7.82 -1.10
N GLY A 16 19.70 -6.52 -0.94
CA GLY A 16 20.76 -5.78 -1.63
C GLY A 16 20.34 -5.19 -2.97
N ASN A 17 19.16 -5.54 -3.50
CA ASN A 17 18.61 -4.91 -4.69
C ASN A 17 18.16 -3.46 -4.39
N ARG A 18 18.19 -2.63 -5.43
CA ARG A 18 17.76 -1.23 -5.38
C ARG A 18 16.79 -0.93 -6.51
N GLU A 19 15.76 -0.17 -6.21
CA GLU A 19 14.88 0.41 -7.22
C GLU A 19 15.02 1.93 -7.23
N ASN A 20 15.09 2.49 -8.44
CA ASN A 20 15.18 3.93 -8.64
C ASN A 20 13.93 4.41 -9.37
N ILE A 21 13.26 5.39 -8.77
CA ILE A 21 12.07 6.03 -9.30
C ILE A 21 12.43 7.48 -9.56
N SER A 22 12.53 7.84 -10.83
CA SER A 22 12.89 9.18 -11.25
C SER A 22 11.83 9.79 -12.16
N HIS A 23 11.56 11.07 -11.98
CA HIS A 23 10.70 11.84 -12.88
C HIS A 23 11.30 13.22 -13.15
N SER A 24 11.42 13.56 -14.42
CA SER A 24 12.04 14.81 -14.86
C SER A 24 11.00 15.91 -15.04
N ILE A 25 11.40 17.13 -14.69
CA ILE A 25 10.61 18.35 -14.79
C ILE A 25 11.33 19.27 -15.75
N ALA A 26 10.64 19.66 -16.81
CA ALA A 26 11.13 20.69 -17.71
C ALA A 26 11.14 22.04 -16.97
N SER A 27 12.25 22.77 -17.04
CA SER A 27 12.26 24.17 -16.63
C SER A 27 11.72 25.03 -17.77
N GLU A 28 10.96 26.04 -17.41
CA GLU A 28 10.52 27.10 -18.32
C GLU A 28 11.25 28.37 -17.91
N ASN A 29 12.01 28.96 -18.83
CA ASN A 29 12.88 30.12 -18.56
C ASN A 29 13.90 29.91 -17.43
N GLY A 30 14.33 28.66 -17.21
CA GLY A 30 15.30 28.30 -16.17
C GLY A 30 14.67 28.08 -14.78
N GLU A 31 13.36 28.21 -14.65
CA GLU A 31 12.64 27.98 -13.41
C GLU A 31 11.73 26.75 -13.51
N ILE A 32 11.55 26.06 -12.38
CA ILE A 32 10.59 24.97 -12.27
C ILE A 32 9.27 25.54 -11.80
N SER A 33 8.19 25.29 -12.55
CA SER A 33 6.86 25.68 -12.10
C SER A 33 6.41 24.81 -10.92
N TYR A 34 5.75 25.43 -9.94
CA TYR A 34 5.16 24.70 -8.81
C TYR A 34 4.22 23.56 -9.24
N PRO A 35 3.31 23.74 -10.23
CA PRO A 35 2.51 22.63 -10.74
C PRO A 35 3.33 21.48 -11.34
N GLY A 36 4.44 21.78 -12.02
CA GLY A 36 5.36 20.78 -12.56
C GLY A 36 6.04 19.97 -11.45
N LEU A 37 6.49 20.66 -10.39
CA LEU A 37 7.07 20.01 -9.21
C LEU A 37 6.04 19.13 -8.49
N LEU A 38 4.83 19.64 -8.25
CA LEU A 38 3.75 18.89 -7.59
C LEU A 38 3.40 17.61 -8.37
N ARG A 39 3.25 17.72 -9.70
CA ARG A 39 3.00 16.56 -10.56
C ARG A 39 4.13 15.53 -10.46
N SER A 40 5.38 15.99 -10.46
CA SER A 40 6.54 15.12 -10.38
C SER A 40 6.65 14.40 -9.04
N ILE A 41 6.36 15.09 -7.94
CA ILE A 41 6.31 14.48 -6.61
C ILE A 41 5.18 13.46 -6.54
N GLY A 42 3.99 13.81 -7.03
CA GLY A 42 2.83 12.92 -7.08
C GLY A 42 3.12 11.64 -7.89
N PHE A 43 3.75 11.76 -9.05
CA PHE A 43 4.17 10.62 -9.86
C PHE A 43 5.12 9.70 -9.10
N VAL A 44 6.16 10.26 -8.48
CA VAL A 44 7.18 9.47 -7.77
C VAL A 44 6.55 8.79 -6.54
N GLN A 45 5.64 9.48 -5.84
CA GLN A 45 4.87 8.91 -4.73
C GLN A 45 4.00 7.73 -5.19
N GLU A 46 3.23 7.88 -6.27
CA GLU A 46 2.38 6.81 -6.80
C GLU A 46 3.20 5.58 -7.18
N LYS A 47 4.34 5.78 -7.85
CA LYS A 47 5.26 4.71 -8.21
C LYS A 47 5.88 4.04 -6.98
N CYS A 48 6.24 4.82 -5.96
CA CYS A 48 6.76 4.28 -4.71
C CYS A 48 5.72 3.37 -4.04
N ASN A 49 4.46 3.81 -3.99
CA ASN A 49 3.36 3.02 -3.44
C ASN A 49 3.16 1.72 -4.23
N GLN A 50 3.19 1.76 -5.56
CA GLN A 50 3.09 0.56 -6.41
C GLN A 50 4.19 -0.45 -6.10
N VAL A 51 5.44 0.00 -5.95
CA VAL A 51 6.58 -0.86 -5.62
C VAL A 51 6.40 -1.50 -4.24
N LEU A 52 6.06 -0.70 -3.22
CA LEU A 52 5.90 -1.21 -1.86
C LEU A 52 4.71 -2.17 -1.72
N THR A 53 3.58 -1.88 -2.37
CA THR A 53 2.42 -2.79 -2.41
C THR A 53 2.81 -4.14 -3.00
N LYS A 54 3.49 -4.13 -4.16
CA LYS A 54 3.96 -5.36 -4.80
C LYS A 54 4.89 -6.17 -3.89
N VAL A 55 5.81 -5.51 -3.20
CA VAL A 55 6.72 -6.17 -2.25
C VAL A 55 5.95 -6.86 -1.13
N ILE A 56 4.93 -6.20 -0.57
CA ILE A 56 4.08 -6.77 0.48
C ILE A 56 3.28 -7.98 -0.05
N GLU A 57 2.72 -7.88 -1.25
CA GLU A 57 1.98 -8.98 -1.89
C GLU A 57 2.86 -10.19 -2.19
N ASP A 58 4.08 -9.94 -2.70
CA ASP A 58 5.09 -10.97 -2.95
C ASP A 58 5.48 -11.67 -1.64
N GLU A 59 5.64 -10.93 -0.54
CA GLU A 59 5.93 -11.51 0.78
C GLU A 59 4.76 -12.33 1.34
N LYS A 60 3.52 -11.84 1.22
CA LYS A 60 2.32 -12.58 1.63
C LYS A 60 2.19 -13.90 0.87
N SER A 61 2.40 -13.87 -0.45
CA SER A 61 2.32 -15.04 -1.32
C SER A 61 3.38 -16.09 -0.99
N LYS A 62 4.63 -15.66 -0.73
CA LYS A 62 5.70 -16.56 -0.27
C LYS A 62 5.34 -17.25 1.04
N ARG A 63 4.79 -16.52 2.02
CA ARG A 63 4.36 -17.08 3.31
C ARG A 63 3.21 -18.07 3.17
N ALA A 64 2.25 -17.80 2.27
CA ALA A 64 1.13 -18.71 2.01
C ALA A 64 1.62 -20.04 1.41
N ASN A 65 2.54 -19.99 0.43
CA ASN A 65 3.09 -21.19 -0.21
C ASN A 65 3.94 -22.05 0.74
N LEU A 66 4.66 -21.43 1.68
CA LEU A 66 5.41 -22.15 2.72
C LEU A 66 4.52 -22.93 3.70
N LYS A 67 3.28 -22.48 3.96
CA LYS A 67 2.34 -23.20 4.83
C LYS A 67 1.73 -24.44 4.16
N LEU A 68 1.61 -24.45 2.83
CA LEU A 68 1.06 -25.59 2.07
C LEU A 68 2.08 -26.71 1.83
N GLY A 69 3.38 -26.40 1.83
CA GLY A 69 4.46 -27.36 1.54
C GLY A 69 4.81 -28.36 2.65
N LEU A 70 4.13 -28.32 3.81
CA LEU A 70 4.42 -29.18 4.96
C LEU A 70 3.48 -30.38 5.11
N LYS A 71 2.55 -30.61 4.17
CA LYS A 71 1.49 -31.63 4.36
C LYS A 71 1.65 -32.95 3.62
N ASP A 72 2.67 -33.17 2.78
CA ASP A 72 2.78 -34.44 2.07
C ASP A 72 4.20 -35.01 2.05
N SER A 73 4.51 -35.80 3.10
CA SER A 73 5.44 -36.93 3.03
C SER A 73 5.11 -37.96 4.13
N SER A 74 4.01 -38.70 3.89
CA SER A 74 3.79 -40.14 4.20
C SER A 74 3.47 -40.63 5.64
N PRO A 75 2.84 -41.82 5.81
CA PRO A 75 1.93 -42.57 4.92
C PRO A 75 0.60 -43.00 5.59
N SER A 76 -0.40 -43.27 4.72
CA SER A 76 -1.50 -44.24 4.85
C SER A 76 -1.69 -44.96 6.20
N GLY A 77 -2.82 -44.69 6.86
CA GLY A 77 -3.28 -45.44 8.02
C GLY A 77 -4.77 -45.21 8.34
N ASN A 78 -5.64 -45.94 7.63
CA ASN A 78 -7.05 -46.30 7.89
C ASN A 78 -8.15 -45.24 8.13
N PRO A 79 -9.38 -45.46 7.58
CA PRO A 79 -10.55 -44.62 7.81
C PRO A 79 -11.42 -45.15 8.97
N SER A 80 -11.91 -44.24 9.81
CA SER A 80 -13.04 -44.38 10.75
C SER A 80 -13.23 -42.99 11.35
N ASP A 81 -14.40 -42.43 11.62
CA ASP A 81 -15.80 -42.68 11.32
C ASP A 81 -16.52 -41.40 11.85
N ASP A 82 -17.72 -41.14 11.34
CA ASP A 82 -18.77 -40.17 11.74
C ASP A 82 -18.60 -39.13 12.89
N GLU A 83 -19.07 -37.90 12.64
CA GLU A 83 -20.09 -37.11 13.41
C GLU A 83 -20.10 -35.64 12.91
N GLN A 84 -21.10 -35.17 12.12
CA GLN A 84 -22.43 -34.61 12.47
C GLN A 84 -22.46 -33.13 12.96
N GLY A 85 -23.34 -32.32 12.32
CA GLY A 85 -23.99 -31.08 12.84
C GLY A 85 -23.14 -29.80 12.73
N ASP A 86 -23.43 -28.83 11.87
CA ASP A 86 -24.58 -27.87 11.86
C ASP A 86 -24.58 -26.96 13.10
N ASP A 87 -24.21 -25.68 12.92
CA ASP A 87 -25.07 -24.57 13.36
C ASP A 87 -24.68 -23.26 12.68
N ASP A 88 -25.72 -22.61 12.20
CA ASP A 88 -25.86 -21.27 11.65
C ASP A 88 -25.65 -20.25 12.78
N ASP A 89 -25.05 -19.10 12.50
CA ASP A 89 -25.29 -17.89 13.29
C ASP A 89 -24.99 -16.68 12.39
N GLU A 90 -26.05 -16.27 11.71
CA GLU A 90 -26.28 -14.91 11.25
C GLU A 90 -26.18 -13.96 12.45
N ASP A 91 -25.45 -12.85 12.30
CA ASP A 91 -25.77 -11.64 13.05
C ASP A 91 -25.50 -10.44 12.13
N GLU A 92 -26.61 -9.93 11.57
CA GLU A 92 -26.77 -8.56 11.11
C GLU A 92 -26.62 -7.63 12.33
N ASP A 93 -25.81 -6.59 12.21
CA ASP A 93 -26.15 -5.33 12.86
C ASP A 93 -25.68 -4.16 11.98
N ASP A 94 -26.71 -3.56 11.41
CA ASP A 94 -26.82 -2.26 10.79
C ASP A 94 -26.73 -1.18 11.89
N ASP A 95 -25.76 -0.27 11.81
CA ASP A 95 -25.85 1.01 12.50
C ASP A 95 -25.27 2.11 11.60
N ASP A 96 -26.21 2.65 10.83
CA ASP A 96 -26.26 3.98 10.26
C ASP A 96 -25.99 5.06 11.33
N ASP A 97 -24.99 5.90 11.13
CA ASP A 97 -24.90 7.20 11.79
C ASP A 97 -24.23 8.21 10.84
N ASP A 98 -25.06 8.74 9.95
CA ASP A 98 -24.87 10.01 9.25
C ASP A 98 -24.86 11.20 10.25
N ILE A 99 -24.23 12.33 9.84
CA ILE A 99 -24.40 13.70 10.40
C ILE A 99 -23.73 13.99 11.77
N THR A 100 -22.91 15.01 12.04
CA THR A 100 -22.45 16.24 11.38
C THR A 100 -21.29 16.89 12.16
N ASN A 101 -20.32 17.44 11.42
CA ASN A 101 -19.82 18.82 11.52
C ASN A 101 -19.76 19.49 12.92
N THR A 102 -18.58 19.58 13.54
CA THR A 102 -18.26 20.68 14.48
C THR A 102 -16.74 20.95 14.54
N GLU A 103 -16.26 21.87 13.70
CA GLU A 103 -15.00 22.58 13.97
C GLU A 103 -15.12 23.41 15.26
N PRO A 104 -14.10 23.42 16.15
CA PRO A 104 -14.08 24.34 17.28
C PRO A 104 -13.80 25.78 16.81
N PRO A 105 -14.48 26.81 17.35
CA PRO A 105 -14.34 28.19 16.88
C PRO A 105 -12.98 28.83 17.25
N GLU A 106 -12.42 29.57 16.28
CA GLU A 106 -11.20 30.37 16.40
C GLU A 106 -11.33 31.50 17.45
N LYS A 107 -10.37 31.58 18.38
CA LYS A 107 -10.26 32.70 19.31
C LYS A 107 -9.69 33.93 18.59
N LYS A 108 -10.52 34.96 18.41
CA LYS A 108 -10.09 36.30 17.97
C LYS A 108 -9.17 36.93 19.02
N HIS A 109 -7.93 37.25 18.64
CA HIS A 109 -7.06 38.16 19.40
C HIS A 109 -7.59 39.59 19.28
N LYS A 110 -7.80 40.26 20.42
CA LYS A 110 -8.13 41.68 20.49
C LYS A 110 -6.84 42.50 20.51
N THR A 111 -6.81 43.53 19.68
CA THR A 111 -5.79 44.57 19.51
C THR A 111 -5.42 45.25 20.83
#